data_AF-A0A6V8KJ07-F1
#
_entry.id   AF-A0A6V8KJ07-F1
#
_cell.length_a   1.000
_cell.length_b   1.000
_cell.length_c   1.000
_cell.angle_alpha   90.00
_cell.angle_beta   90.00
_cell.angle_gamma   90.00
#
_symmetry.space_group_name_H-M   'P 1'
#
loop_
_entity.id
_entity.type
_entity.pdbx_description
1 polymer ?
#
loop_
_entity_poly.entity_id
_entity_poly.type
_entity_poly.pdbx_seq_one_letter_code
_entity_poly.pdbx_strand_id
1 'polypeptide(L)'
;MYDVTEWCVSEDFAVLVDMLQPTLDEIEAVGAQGGVMTGFTDLDRLLNGLPAGRLVIVAGRPGLGKSTVSMDLARNSAIRRNCASAIFSLELSKVEIVVRLLSAEARVPLHVLRSGSCPMATGRNWPAEWGEQLAFGDLVRMLFQASGFRL
;
A
#
# COMPACT_ATOMS: atom_id res chain seq x y z
N MET A 1 -27.10 38.65 13.38
CA MET A 1 -27.99 37.55 13.82
C MET A 1 -28.23 36.70 12.58
N TYR A 2 -27.34 35.74 12.33
CA TYR A 2 -27.41 34.85 11.17
C TYR A 2 -27.68 33.45 11.68
N ASP A 3 -28.83 32.95 11.25
CA ASP A 3 -29.36 31.62 11.42
C ASP A 3 -28.54 30.64 10.56
N VAL A 4 -27.79 29.75 11.20
CA VAL A 4 -27.29 28.53 10.56
C VAL A 4 -27.60 27.40 11.52
N THR A 5 -28.69 26.76 11.19
CA THR A 5 -29.31 25.59 11.79
C THR A 5 -28.33 24.43 11.89
N GLU A 6 -28.45 23.74 13.03
CA GLU A 6 -27.81 22.49 13.35
C GLU A 6 -28.03 21.47 12.23
N TRP A 7 -26.94 20.93 11.70
CA TRP A 7 -26.97 19.68 10.97
C TRP A 7 -27.15 18.55 11.99
N CYS A 8 -28.38 18.33 12.44
CA CYS A 8 -28.74 17.07 13.05
C CYS A 8 -28.56 15.99 11.97
N VAL A 9 -27.47 15.23 12.10
CA VAL A 9 -27.31 13.91 11.52
C VAL A 9 -28.51 13.10 12.01
N SER A 10 -29.48 12.89 11.13
CA SER A 10 -30.54 11.90 11.35
C SER A 10 -29.84 10.54 11.33
N GLU A 11 -29.38 10.07 12.48
CA GLU A 11 -29.04 8.67 12.66
C GLU A 11 -30.33 7.87 12.46
N ASP A 12 -30.41 7.17 11.33
CA ASP A 12 -31.45 6.18 11.06
C ASP A 12 -31.41 5.13 12.19
N PHE A 13 -32.37 5.20 13.12
CA PHE A 13 -32.49 4.26 14.20
C PHE A 13 -32.91 2.90 13.65
N ALA A 14 -31.97 1.96 13.60
CA ALA A 14 -32.23 0.58 13.22
C ALA A 14 -32.51 -0.29 14.45
N VAL A 15 -33.45 -1.23 14.33
CA VAL A 15 -33.72 -2.20 15.39
C VAL A 15 -32.57 -3.19 15.45
N LEU A 16 -32.01 -3.41 16.64
CA LEU A 16 -30.86 -4.29 16.86
C LEU A 16 -31.08 -5.72 16.31
N VAL A 17 -32.31 -6.22 16.38
CA VAL A 17 -32.69 -7.55 15.89
C VAL A 17 -32.52 -7.68 14.37
N ASP A 18 -32.79 -6.60 13.64
CA ASP A 18 -32.68 -6.55 12.18
C ASP A 18 -31.22 -6.35 11.73
N MET A 19 -30.36 -5.81 12.60
CA MET A 19 -28.91 -5.71 12.38
C MET A 19 -28.15 -6.99 12.72
N LEU A 20 -28.73 -7.86 13.55
CA LEU A 20 -28.01 -9.05 14.04
C LEU A 20 -27.75 -10.06 12.93
N GLN A 21 -28.72 -10.28 12.03
CA GLN A 21 -28.59 -11.16 10.86
C GLN A 21 -27.48 -10.69 9.89
N PRO A 22 -27.51 -9.44 9.36
CA PRO A 22 -26.47 -8.98 8.44
C PRO A 22 -25.09 -8.91 9.10
N THR A 23 -25.00 -8.65 10.41
CA THR A 23 -23.71 -8.66 11.12
C THR A 23 -23.13 -10.08 11.20
N LEU A 24 -23.96 -11.09 11.44
CA LEU A 24 -23.52 -12.50 11.45
C LEU A 24 -23.08 -12.94 10.05
N ASP A 25 -23.83 -12.58 9.02
CA ASP A 25 -23.47 -12.85 7.62
C ASP A 25 -22.13 -12.19 7.24
N GLU A 26 -21.89 -10.95 7.69
CA GLU A 26 -20.59 -10.27 7.52
C GLU A 26 -19.45 -10.99 8.25
N ILE A 27 -19.68 -11.46 9.49
CA ILE A 27 -18.66 -12.19 10.25
C ILE A 27 -18.29 -13.51 9.56
N GLU A 28 -19.27 -14.24 9.03
CA GLU A 28 -19.03 -15.46 8.25
C GLU A 28 -18.30 -15.14 6.94
N ALA A 29 -18.68 -14.06 6.26
CA ALA A 29 -18.02 -13.61 5.03
C ALA A 29 -16.59 -13.14 5.26
N VAL A 30 -16.28 -12.51 6.39
CA VAL A 30 -14.90 -12.09 6.78
C VAL A 30 -13.99 -13.30 6.98
N GLY A 31 -14.53 -14.44 7.43
CA GLY A 31 -13.78 -15.69 7.49
C GLY A 31 -13.44 -16.27 6.10
N ALA A 32 -14.27 -15.99 5.09
CA ALA A 32 -14.12 -16.51 3.73
C ALA A 32 -13.37 -15.54 2.77
N GLN A 33 -13.47 -14.23 2.98
CA GLN A 33 -12.81 -13.20 2.19
C GLN A 33 -11.45 -12.85 2.80
N GLY A 34 -10.42 -13.60 2.41
CA GLY A 34 -9.04 -13.28 2.78
C GLY A 34 -8.65 -11.89 2.30
N GLY A 35 -8.23 -11.02 3.22
CA GLY A 35 -7.78 -9.67 2.92
C GLY A 35 -6.48 -9.62 2.12
N VAL A 36 -6.11 -8.44 1.61
CA VAL A 36 -4.83 -8.23 0.93
C VAL A 36 -3.70 -8.46 1.92
N MET A 37 -2.91 -9.51 1.72
CA MET A 37 -1.83 -9.79 2.65
C MET A 37 -0.64 -8.84 2.47
N THR A 38 -0.13 -8.40 3.60
CA THR A 38 0.88 -7.37 3.75
C THR A 38 2.29 -7.89 3.46
N GLY A 39 2.51 -9.20 3.60
CA GLY A 39 3.83 -9.84 3.45
C GLY A 39 4.58 -10.01 4.75
N PHE A 40 4.05 -9.48 5.85
CA PHE A 40 4.50 -9.76 7.20
C PHE A 40 3.64 -10.88 7.77
N THR A 41 4.21 -12.09 7.89
CA THR A 41 3.46 -13.28 8.32
C THR A 41 2.77 -13.09 9.66
N ASP A 42 3.43 -12.43 10.62
CA ASP A 42 2.85 -12.18 11.93
C ASP A 42 1.67 -11.18 11.87
N LEU A 43 1.80 -10.13 11.05
CA LEU A 43 0.73 -9.15 10.87
C LEU A 43 -0.45 -9.75 10.11
N ASP A 44 -0.18 -10.53 9.08
CA ASP A 44 -1.19 -11.23 8.28
C ASP A 44 -1.93 -12.27 9.12
N ARG A 45 -1.27 -12.89 10.10
CA ARG A 45 -1.90 -13.82 11.05
C ARG A 45 -2.80 -13.10 12.07
N LEU A 46 -2.44 -11.90 12.48
CA LEU A 46 -3.23 -11.10 13.43
C LEU A 46 -4.44 -10.43 12.76
N LEU A 47 -4.29 -10.00 11.51
CA LEU A 47 -5.32 -9.24 10.79
C LEU A 47 -6.13 -10.09 9.80
N ASN A 48 -5.71 -11.33 9.51
CA ASN A 48 -6.21 -12.14 8.40
C ASN A 48 -6.03 -11.44 7.03
N GLY A 49 -4.96 -10.63 6.91
CA GLY A 49 -4.72 -9.71 5.80
C GLY A 49 -5.43 -8.37 5.98
N LEU A 50 -5.33 -7.48 4.99
CA LEU A 50 -6.00 -6.18 5.00
C LEU A 50 -7.42 -6.33 4.45
N PRO A 51 -8.47 -6.17 5.28
CA PRO A 51 -9.85 -6.29 4.84
C PRO A 51 -10.20 -5.16 3.86
N ALA A 52 -10.97 -5.49 2.83
CA ALA A 52 -11.48 -4.50 1.89
C ALA A 52 -12.44 -3.52 2.58
N GLY A 53 -12.48 -2.26 2.11
CA GLY A 53 -13.39 -1.24 2.64
C GLY A 53 -12.97 -0.60 3.97
N ARG A 54 -11.83 -0.98 4.57
CA ARG A 54 -11.33 -0.37 5.82
C ARG A 54 -10.16 0.57 5.58
N LEU A 55 -10.16 1.69 6.32
CA LEU A 55 -9.02 2.62 6.39
C LEU A 55 -8.03 2.14 7.46
N VAL A 56 -6.83 1.77 7.04
CA VAL A 56 -5.74 1.36 7.95
C VAL A 56 -4.75 2.51 8.12
N ILE A 57 -4.54 2.95 9.35
CA ILE A 57 -3.66 4.07 9.70
C ILE A 57 -2.39 3.55 10.35
N VAL A 58 -1.23 3.87 9.78
CA VAL A 58 0.09 3.56 10.36
C VAL A 58 0.63 4.79 11.08
N ALA A 59 0.50 4.80 12.41
CA ALA A 59 0.96 5.90 13.26
C ALA A 59 2.23 5.53 14.04
N GLY A 60 3.00 6.55 14.43
CA GLY A 60 4.27 6.36 15.14
C GLY A 60 5.14 7.62 15.16
N ARG A 61 6.11 7.70 16.06
CA ARG A 61 7.02 8.85 16.20
C ARG A 61 7.84 9.10 14.91
N PRO A 62 8.21 10.36 14.61
CA PRO A 62 9.14 10.67 13.50
C PRO A 62 10.41 9.81 13.60
N GLY A 63 10.93 9.36 12.46
CA GLY A 63 12.12 8.50 12.41
C GLY A 63 11.89 6.99 12.59
N LEU A 64 10.71 6.54 13.05
CA LEU A 64 10.40 5.10 13.23
C LEU A 64 10.11 4.33 11.93
N GLY A 65 10.39 4.89 10.75
CA GLY A 65 10.25 4.17 9.49
C GLY A 65 8.82 3.93 8.99
N LYS A 66 7.82 4.69 9.46
CA LYS A 66 6.42 4.60 9.00
C LYS A 66 6.29 4.55 7.47
N SER A 67 6.92 5.51 6.79
CA SER A 67 6.88 5.59 5.32
C SER A 67 7.54 4.38 4.66
N THR A 68 8.61 3.85 5.25
CA THR A 68 9.30 2.65 4.75
C THR A 68 8.40 1.42 4.88
N VAL A 69 7.73 1.25 6.02
CA VAL A 69 6.77 0.15 6.24
C VAL A 69 5.61 0.25 5.26
N SER A 70 5.00 1.44 5.11
CA SER A 70 3.92 1.65 4.15
C SER A 70 4.33 1.35 2.70
N MET A 71 5.54 1.74 2.30
CA MET A 71 6.06 1.43 0.96
C MET A 71 6.32 -0.06 0.76
N ASP A 72 6.82 -0.77 1.78
CA ASP A 72 7.10 -2.20 1.66
C ASP A 72 5.80 -3.03 1.64
N LEU A 73 4.78 -2.62 2.41
CA LEU A 73 3.43 -3.17 2.31
C LEU A 73 2.89 -3.03 0.88
N ALA A 74 2.93 -1.82 0.32
CA ALA A 74 2.44 -1.53 -1.03
C ALA A 74 3.25 -2.28 -2.12
N ARG A 75 4.57 -2.40 -1.93
CA ARG A 75 5.43 -3.18 -2.82
C ARG A 75 5.07 -4.67 -2.77
N ASN A 76 4.89 -5.22 -1.58
CA ASN A 76 4.60 -6.64 -1.42
C ASN A 76 3.20 -6.99 -1.95
N SER A 77 2.19 -6.15 -1.73
CA SER A 77 0.86 -6.33 -2.34
C SER A 77 0.90 -6.24 -3.86
N ALA A 78 1.66 -5.29 -4.42
CA ALA A 78 1.80 -5.15 -5.87
C ALA A 78 2.52 -6.34 -6.51
N ILE A 79 3.70 -6.69 -6.03
CA ILE A 79 4.57 -7.67 -6.70
C ILE A 79 4.19 -9.11 -6.37
N ARG A 80 3.96 -9.43 -5.09
CA ARG A 80 3.73 -10.82 -4.68
C ARG A 80 2.28 -11.28 -4.84
N ARG A 81 1.33 -10.35 -4.81
CA ARG A 81 -0.11 -10.64 -4.84
C ARG A 81 -0.79 -10.15 -6.11
N ASN A 82 -0.06 -9.46 -7.00
CA ASN A 82 -0.59 -8.85 -8.22
C ASN A 82 -1.77 -7.89 -7.95
N CYS A 83 -1.72 -7.18 -6.83
CA CYS A 83 -2.73 -6.20 -6.44
C CYS A 83 -2.26 -4.78 -6.80
N ALA A 84 -2.95 -4.14 -7.76
CA ALA A 84 -2.65 -2.77 -8.12
C ALA A 84 -2.70 -1.85 -6.88
N SER A 85 -1.61 -1.14 -6.61
CA SER A 85 -1.42 -0.32 -5.42
C SER A 85 -1.04 1.10 -5.84
N ALA A 86 -1.52 2.12 -5.13
CA ALA A 86 -1.16 3.52 -5.41
C ALA A 86 -0.50 4.13 -4.17
N ILE A 87 0.57 4.89 -4.38
CA ILE A 87 1.28 5.59 -3.31
C ILE A 87 1.13 7.10 -3.51
N PHE A 88 0.55 7.76 -2.51
CA PHE A 88 0.52 9.20 -2.41
C PHE A 88 1.51 9.65 -1.34
N SER A 89 2.45 10.51 -1.72
CA SER A 89 3.47 11.04 -0.81
C SER A 89 3.47 12.55 -0.88
N LEU A 90 3.39 13.19 0.29
CA LEU A 90 3.44 14.64 0.46
C LEU A 90 4.83 15.13 0.94
N GLU A 91 5.67 14.20 1.41
CA GLU A 91 6.97 14.48 2.04
C GLU A 91 8.13 14.14 1.09
N LEU A 92 8.06 12.96 0.46
CA LEU A 92 9.14 12.41 -0.36
C LEU A 92 8.87 12.65 -1.84
N SER A 93 9.91 13.01 -2.58
CA SER A 93 9.84 13.18 -4.03
C SER A 93 9.59 11.84 -4.74
N LYS A 94 8.99 11.90 -5.95
CA LYS A 94 8.73 10.70 -6.76
C LYS A 94 10.00 9.87 -6.99
N VAL A 95 11.10 10.53 -7.36
CA VAL A 95 12.39 9.87 -7.61
C VAL A 95 12.92 9.17 -6.35
N GLU A 96 12.80 9.81 -5.19
CA GLU A 96 13.25 9.23 -3.93
C GLU A 96 12.45 7.98 -3.55
N ILE A 97 11.15 7.96 -3.81
CA ILE A 97 10.29 6.79 -3.61
C ILE A 97 10.72 5.65 -4.53
N VAL A 98 10.94 5.93 -5.82
CA VAL A 98 11.38 4.90 -6.79
C VAL A 98 12.72 4.29 -6.38
N VAL A 99 13.70 5.11 -5.99
CA VAL A 99 15.01 4.61 -5.54
C VAL A 99 14.88 3.74 -4.29
N ARG A 100 13.97 4.08 -3.36
CA ARG A 100 13.67 3.25 -2.18
C ARG A 100 13.00 1.93 -2.54
N LEU A 101 12.05 1.93 -3.47
CA LEU A 101 11.41 0.69 -3.94
C LEU A 101 12.43 -0.21 -4.68
N LEU A 102 13.26 0.37 -5.54
CA LEU A 102 14.33 -0.36 -6.24
C LEU A 102 15.38 -0.91 -5.29
N SER A 103 15.78 -0.13 -4.29
CA SER A 103 16.69 -0.57 -3.21
C SER A 103 16.11 -1.75 -2.44
N ALA A 104 14.82 -1.71 -2.12
CA ALA A 104 14.12 -2.79 -1.44
C ALA A 104 13.98 -4.05 -2.29
N GLU A 105 13.81 -3.91 -3.62
CA GLU A 105 13.76 -5.04 -4.56
C GLU A 105 15.14 -5.66 -4.80
N ALA A 106 16.11 -4.85 -5.21
CA ALA A 106 17.46 -5.30 -5.56
C ALA A 106 18.30 -5.70 -4.33
N ARG A 107 17.81 -5.43 -3.11
CA ARG A 107 18.55 -5.60 -1.84
C ARG A 107 19.88 -4.86 -1.82
N VAL A 108 19.95 -3.72 -2.50
CA VAL A 108 21.15 -2.86 -2.58
C VAL A 108 20.98 -1.67 -1.64
N PRO A 109 21.98 -1.30 -0.83
CA PRO A 109 21.87 -0.15 0.07
C PRO A 109 21.65 1.18 -0.67
N LEU A 110 20.80 2.05 -0.11
CA LEU A 110 20.47 3.37 -0.69
C LEU A 110 21.70 4.26 -0.94
N HIS A 111 22.71 4.21 -0.08
CA HIS A 111 23.91 5.03 -0.25
C HIS A 111 24.70 4.65 -1.51
N VAL A 112 24.67 3.37 -1.91
CA VAL A 112 25.34 2.85 -3.12
C VAL A 112 24.60 3.33 -4.37
N LEU A 113 23.26 3.35 -4.32
CA LEU A 113 22.41 3.85 -5.40
C LEU A 113 22.53 5.38 -5.57
N ARG A 114 22.70 6.13 -4.47
CA ARG A 114 22.87 7.60 -4.51
C ARG A 114 24.28 8.03 -4.89
N SER A 115 25.31 7.28 -4.49
CA SER A 115 26.71 7.61 -4.76
C SER A 115 27.16 7.24 -6.19
N GLY A 116 26.29 6.61 -6.99
CA GLY A 116 26.61 6.15 -8.34
C GLY A 116 27.64 5.02 -8.38
N SER A 117 28.22 4.62 -7.23
CA SER A 117 29.20 3.54 -7.11
C SER A 117 28.54 2.16 -7.01
N CYS A 118 27.42 1.97 -7.71
CA CYS A 118 26.88 0.63 -7.89
C CYS A 118 27.85 -0.14 -8.77
N PRO A 119 28.39 -1.29 -8.34
CA PRO A 119 29.09 -2.23 -9.22
C PRO A 119 28.19 -2.67 -10.40
N MET A 120 26.88 -2.43 -10.28
CA MET A 120 25.83 -2.71 -11.25
C MET A 120 25.40 -1.53 -12.15
N ALA A 121 25.92 -0.31 -11.94
CA ALA A 121 25.53 0.87 -12.75
C ALA A 121 26.46 1.12 -13.95
N THR A 122 27.54 0.36 -14.10
CA THR A 122 28.26 0.31 -15.37
C THR A 122 27.39 -0.51 -16.32
N GLY A 123 26.79 0.10 -17.35
CA GLY A 123 25.74 -0.47 -18.24
C GLY A 123 26.09 -1.76 -19.00
N ARG A 124 26.52 -2.80 -18.28
CA ARG A 124 27.07 -4.06 -18.76
C ARG A 124 26.66 -5.26 -17.90
N ASN A 125 25.99 -5.05 -16.76
CA ASN A 125 25.51 -6.13 -15.87
C ASN A 125 24.11 -5.86 -15.28
N TRP A 126 23.29 -5.01 -15.92
CA TRP A 126 21.85 -5.18 -15.76
C TRP A 126 21.53 -6.58 -16.30
N PRO A 127 21.10 -7.55 -15.48
CA PRO A 127 20.86 -8.89 -15.99
C PRO A 127 19.69 -8.75 -16.96
N ALA A 128 19.91 -9.10 -18.23
CA ALA A 128 18.96 -8.86 -19.32
C ALA A 128 17.56 -9.48 -19.00
N GLU A 129 17.54 -10.51 -18.16
CA GLU A 129 16.35 -11.14 -17.56
C GLU A 129 15.46 -10.22 -16.70
N TRP A 130 15.93 -9.07 -16.20
CA TRP A 130 15.12 -8.11 -15.40
C TRP A 130 14.28 -7.18 -16.30
N GLY A 131 14.63 -7.07 -17.59
CA GLY A 131 13.83 -6.34 -18.59
C GLY A 131 12.53 -7.05 -18.98
N GLU A 132 12.45 -8.36 -18.75
CA GLU A 132 11.28 -9.20 -19.06
C GLU A 132 10.55 -9.73 -17.80
N GLN A 133 11.13 -9.59 -16.61
CA GLN A 133 10.45 -9.96 -15.37
C GLN A 133 9.34 -8.93 -15.06
N LEU A 134 8.11 -9.40 -15.28
CA LEU A 134 6.80 -8.77 -15.01
C LEU A 134 6.77 -7.80 -13.81
N ALA A 135 7.55 -8.06 -12.75
CA ALA A 135 7.69 -7.20 -11.57
C ALA A 135 8.13 -5.76 -11.88
N PHE A 136 9.05 -5.53 -12.84
CA PHE A 136 9.47 -4.16 -13.20
C PHE A 136 8.40 -3.44 -14.04
N GLY A 137 7.73 -4.17 -14.93
CA GLY A 137 6.58 -3.68 -15.70
C GLY A 137 5.39 -3.31 -14.81
N ASP A 138 5.14 -4.10 -13.76
CA ASP A 138 4.09 -3.83 -12.76
C ASP A 138 4.47 -2.63 -11.87
N LEU A 139 5.74 -2.46 -11.54
CA LEU A 139 6.28 -1.27 -10.86
C LEU A 139 6.13 0.00 -11.69
N VAL A 140 6.35 -0.09 -13.01
CA VAL A 140 6.14 1.02 -13.95
C VAL A 140 4.65 1.29 -14.16
N ARG A 141 3.79 0.25 -14.25
CA ARG A 141 2.32 0.40 -14.29
C ARG A 141 1.79 1.08 -13.03
N MET A 142 2.31 0.73 -11.86
CA MET A 142 2.02 1.35 -10.56
C MET A 142 2.29 2.86 -10.55
N LEU A 143 3.41 3.29 -11.14
CA LEU A 143 3.79 4.70 -11.24
C LEU A 143 3.00 5.46 -12.30
N PHE A 144 2.65 4.83 -13.43
CA PHE A 144 1.97 5.49 -14.54
C PHE A 144 0.45 5.59 -14.38
N GLN A 145 -0.22 4.60 -13.76
CA GLN A 145 -1.68 4.68 -13.48
C GLN A 145 -2.03 5.81 -12.50
N ALA A 146 -1.15 6.14 -11.55
CA ALA A 146 -1.35 7.26 -10.62
C ALA A 146 -1.32 8.64 -11.31
N SER A 147 -0.69 8.75 -12.49
CA SER A 147 -0.67 9.98 -13.30
C SER A 147 -1.82 10.09 -14.32
N GLY A 148 -2.64 9.04 -14.46
CA GLY A 148 -3.80 9.00 -15.36
C GLY A 148 -5.14 9.32 -14.70
N PHE A 149 -5.18 9.51 -13.38
CA PHE A 149 -6.39 9.88 -12.65
C PHE A 149 -6.63 11.39 -12.78
N ARG A 150 -7.28 11.79 -13.89
CA ARG A 150 -7.98 13.08 -13.95
C ARG A 150 -9.13 13.03 -12.94
N LEU A 151 -9.09 13.93 -11.96
CA LEU A 151 -10.27 14.40 -11.24
C LEU A 151 -11.25 15.06 -12.22
#